data_AF-A0AAD3H500-F1
#
_entry.id   AF-A0AAD3H500-F1
#
_cell.length_a   1.000
_cell.length_b   1.000
_cell.length_c   1.000
_cell.angle_alpha   90.00
_cell.angle_beta   90.00
_cell.angle_gamma   90.00
#
_symmetry.space_group_name_H-M   'P 1'
#
loop_
_entity.id
_entity.type
_entity.pdbx_description
1 polymer ?
#
loop_
_entity_poly.entity_id
_entity_poly.type
_entity_poly.pdbx_seq_one_letter_code
_entity_poly.pdbx_strand_id
1 'polypeptide(L)'
;MSVSNPFHRTLVSSHSYSLVLALFCLLVLANYAQIKYHEQQQQTTQRLRIAKHNLLPTCTDTVYTKSSRKQNTNHTFINRHEYPICKFEKDGPIPVIFIINGRSGSDATWATLSTLAGGKSPIGEHTGENKVKAMEFLGTMTEQEGNWWVTEHLCQFAHQHCDKPLAGFKWKPFRDSWELPAAQGMLKKLRDFKEPRIKVIFMTRNPLDVQISKYKHRHSKMSLDAHCRTNDVKCIENMKKMGSGMHLPTDELLDTLEEAYDNFDYFKSSLKEFEIDHITTTYEDLYGRDDAEEWMRIFKFLGRGPTENLTMTNVVNSFDLAPTFVNHHNVSLANYAEVRDLLIGTEYEELLH
;
A
#
# COMPACT_ATOMS: atom_id res chain seq x y z
N MET A 1 46.44 10.87 -71.35
CA MET A 1 46.68 11.30 -69.96
C MET A 1 46.17 10.21 -69.04
N SER A 2 47.06 9.36 -68.51
CA SER A 2 46.70 8.26 -67.60
C SER A 2 46.81 8.73 -66.16
N VAL A 3 45.73 8.58 -65.38
CA VAL A 3 45.72 8.79 -63.94
C VAL A 3 45.90 7.43 -63.26
N SER A 4 47.05 7.22 -62.63
CA SER A 4 47.37 6.04 -61.82
C SER A 4 46.76 6.18 -60.42
N ASN A 5 45.97 5.20 -60.01
CA ASN A 5 45.36 5.12 -58.67
C ASN A 5 46.08 4.03 -57.85
N PRO A 6 46.73 4.35 -56.71
CA PRO A 6 47.43 3.36 -55.91
C PRO A 6 46.56 2.91 -54.74
N PHE A 7 45.79 1.83 -54.92
CA PHE A 7 45.19 1.11 -53.80
C PHE A 7 46.12 -0.04 -53.37
N HIS A 8 47.02 0.26 -52.43
CA HIS A 8 47.72 -0.77 -51.67
C HIS A 8 46.73 -1.50 -50.76
N ARG A 9 46.36 -2.74 -51.12
CA ARG A 9 45.71 -3.67 -50.20
C ARG A 9 46.75 -4.24 -49.24
N THR A 10 46.81 -3.69 -48.04
CA THR A 10 47.44 -4.33 -46.88
C THR A 10 46.58 -5.52 -46.46
N LEU A 11 47.10 -6.73 -46.67
CA LEU A 11 46.55 -7.96 -46.11
C LEU A 11 46.73 -7.90 -44.58
N VAL A 12 45.70 -7.43 -43.88
CA VAL A 12 45.63 -7.51 -42.42
C VAL A 12 45.39 -8.97 -42.05
N SER A 13 46.36 -9.54 -41.34
CA SER A 13 46.35 -10.92 -40.86
C SER A 13 45.06 -11.24 -40.08
N SER A 14 44.37 -12.31 -40.47
CA SER A 14 43.15 -12.82 -39.82
C SER A 14 43.34 -13.21 -38.36
N HIS A 15 44.59 -13.33 -37.88
CA HIS A 15 44.89 -13.62 -36.48
C HIS A 15 44.65 -12.41 -35.56
N SER A 16 44.74 -11.18 -36.07
CA SER A 16 44.56 -9.97 -35.25
C SER A 16 43.11 -9.78 -34.81
N TYR A 17 42.13 -10.18 -35.63
CA TYR A 17 40.70 -10.04 -35.30
C TYR A 17 40.24 -11.02 -34.22
N SER A 18 40.79 -12.24 -34.19
CA SER A 18 40.43 -13.24 -33.20
C SER A 18 40.86 -12.82 -31.79
N LEU A 19 42.04 -12.21 -31.66
CA LEU A 19 42.54 -11.69 -30.38
C LEU A 19 41.70 -10.51 -29.87
N VAL A 20 41.29 -9.59 -30.75
CA VAL A 20 40.46 -8.44 -30.38
C VAL A 20 39.07 -8.87 -29.90
N LEU A 21 38.43 -9.84 -30.58
CA LEU A 21 37.15 -10.40 -30.13
C LEU A 21 37.28 -11.13 -28.79
N ALA A 22 38.34 -11.91 -28.59
CA ALA A 22 38.56 -12.61 -27.32
C ALA A 22 38.75 -11.61 -26.16
N LEU A 23 39.54 -10.55 -26.36
CA LEU A 23 39.72 -9.47 -25.39
C LEU A 23 38.41 -8.73 -25.08
N PHE A 24 37.59 -8.45 -26.10
CA PHE A 24 36.30 -7.81 -25.91
C PHE A 24 35.33 -8.69 -25.11
N CYS A 25 35.25 -9.99 -25.42
CA CYS A 25 34.45 -10.95 -24.64
C CYS A 25 34.90 -11.02 -23.18
N LEU A 26 36.21 -11.04 -22.90
CA LEU A 26 36.73 -11.05 -21.54
C LEU A 26 36.38 -9.77 -20.77
N LEU A 27 36.44 -8.60 -21.43
CA LEU A 27 36.04 -7.32 -20.82
C LEU A 27 34.54 -7.28 -20.51
N VAL A 28 33.69 -7.80 -21.39
CA VAL A 28 32.23 -7.88 -21.14
C VAL A 28 31.93 -8.82 -19.97
N LEU A 29 32.59 -9.99 -19.91
CA LEU A 29 32.42 -10.94 -18.81
C LEU A 29 32.93 -10.38 -17.47
N ALA A 30 34.06 -9.66 -17.47
CA ALA A 30 34.60 -9.02 -16.28
C ALA A 30 33.66 -7.92 -15.75
N ASN A 31 33.14 -7.06 -16.64
CA ASN A 31 32.16 -6.05 -16.27
C ASN A 31 30.87 -6.68 -15.72
N TYR A 32 30.36 -7.74 -16.35
CA TYR A 32 29.17 -8.44 -15.88
C TYR A 32 29.39 -9.08 -14.49
N ALA A 33 30.53 -9.72 -14.26
CA ALA A 33 30.89 -10.29 -12.96
C ALA A 33 31.00 -9.20 -11.87
N GLN A 34 31.56 -8.05 -12.21
CA GLN A 34 31.68 -6.91 -11.29
C GLN A 34 30.31 -6.32 -10.92
N ILE A 35 29.39 -6.19 -11.89
CA ILE A 35 28.00 -5.79 -11.63
C ILE A 35 27.32 -6.77 -10.68
N LYS A 36 27.42 -8.08 -10.95
CA LYS A 36 26.83 -9.12 -10.09
C LYS A 36 27.41 -9.13 -8.68
N TYR A 37 28.71 -8.88 -8.55
CA TYR A 37 29.38 -8.75 -7.25
C TYR A 37 28.84 -7.55 -6.45
N HIS A 38 28.67 -6.39 -7.09
CA HIS A 38 28.10 -5.22 -6.43
C HIS A 38 26.64 -5.41 -6.03
N GLU A 39 25.81 -6.05 -6.88
CA GLU A 39 24.44 -6.43 -6.53
C GLU A 39 24.40 -7.34 -5.29
N GLN A 40 25.29 -8.34 -5.23
CA GLN A 40 25.37 -9.26 -4.09
C GLN A 40 25.83 -8.54 -2.81
N GLN A 41 26.81 -7.64 -2.89
CA GLN A 41 27.27 -6.85 -1.75
C GLN A 41 26.19 -5.90 -1.22
N GLN A 42 25.40 -5.27 -2.10
CA GLN A 42 24.26 -4.45 -1.71
C GLN A 42 23.17 -5.30 -1.02
N GLN A 43 22.85 -6.47 -1.56
CA GLN A 43 21.90 -7.40 -0.94
C GLN A 43 22.39 -7.88 0.44
N THR A 44 23.66 -8.23 0.58
CA THR A 44 24.23 -8.66 1.87
C THR A 44 24.27 -7.52 2.88
N THR A 45 24.63 -6.31 2.47
CA THR A 45 24.62 -5.12 3.35
C THR A 45 23.20 -4.78 3.80
N GLN A 46 22.23 -4.85 2.89
CA GLN A 46 20.81 -4.66 3.21
C GLN A 46 20.32 -5.75 4.19
N ARG A 47 20.67 -7.03 3.96
CA ARG A 47 20.37 -8.13 4.88
C ARG A 47 21.01 -7.94 6.25
N LEU A 48 22.26 -7.45 6.32
CA LEU A 48 22.95 -7.19 7.59
C LEU A 48 22.38 -5.97 8.33
N ARG A 49 21.93 -4.92 7.62
CA ARG A 49 21.20 -3.80 8.22
C ARG A 49 19.85 -4.27 8.78
N ILE A 50 19.11 -5.07 8.02
CA ILE A 50 17.87 -5.71 8.48
C ILE A 50 18.16 -6.61 9.70
N ALA A 51 19.23 -7.42 9.66
CA ALA A 51 19.61 -8.30 10.76
C ALA A 51 20.05 -7.55 12.03
N LYS A 52 20.76 -6.42 11.90
CA LYS A 52 21.10 -5.55 13.04
C LYS A 52 19.87 -4.85 13.62
N HIS A 53 18.86 -4.55 12.81
CA HIS A 53 17.55 -4.12 13.28
C HIS A 53 16.70 -5.26 13.87
N ASN A 54 17.06 -6.53 13.63
CA ASN A 54 16.36 -7.72 14.11
C ASN A 54 16.91 -8.29 15.42
N LEU A 55 17.73 -7.55 16.19
CA LEU A 55 17.77 -7.74 17.64
C LEU A 55 16.47 -7.19 18.22
N LEU A 56 15.36 -7.86 17.86
CA LEU A 56 14.02 -7.49 18.26
C LEU A 56 13.94 -7.65 19.79
N PRO A 57 13.42 -6.65 20.51
CA PRO A 57 13.12 -6.79 21.92
C PRO A 57 12.31 -8.08 22.12
N THR A 58 12.74 -8.94 23.03
CA THR A 58 11.85 -10.00 23.52
C THR A 58 10.71 -9.27 24.22
N CYS A 59 9.55 -9.31 23.59
CA CYS A 59 8.31 -8.77 24.08
C CYS A 59 8.14 -9.29 25.51
N THR A 60 8.08 -8.39 26.48
CA THR A 60 7.95 -8.86 27.85
C THR A 60 6.60 -9.56 27.97
N ASP A 61 6.59 -10.85 28.32
CA ASP A 61 5.38 -11.68 28.45
C ASP A 61 4.35 -11.12 29.47
N THR A 62 4.71 -10.07 30.18
CA THR A 62 3.86 -9.33 31.12
C THR A 62 2.88 -8.39 30.42
N VAL A 63 1.98 -8.94 29.61
CA VAL A 63 0.71 -8.28 29.31
C VAL A 63 -0.40 -9.00 30.06
N TYR A 64 -0.78 -8.43 31.21
CA TYR A 64 -2.00 -8.80 31.93
C TYR A 64 -3.22 -8.38 31.12
N THR A 65 -3.59 -9.15 30.10
CA THR A 65 -4.92 -9.08 29.52
C THR A 65 -5.62 -10.42 29.73
N LYS A 66 -6.10 -10.65 30.96
CA LYS A 66 -7.29 -11.48 31.16
C LYS A 66 -8.53 -10.73 30.65
N SER A 67 -8.50 -10.27 29.39
CA SER A 67 -9.73 -9.90 28.69
C SER A 67 -10.36 -11.20 28.20
N SER A 68 -10.99 -11.92 29.13
CA SER A 68 -11.93 -12.97 28.79
C SER A 68 -13.09 -12.36 28.01
N ARG A 69 -12.97 -12.27 26.67
CA ARG A 69 -14.12 -12.43 25.78
C ARG A 69 -14.59 -13.88 25.93
N LYS A 70 -15.17 -14.23 27.07
CA LYS A 70 -16.23 -15.22 27.05
C LYS A 70 -17.32 -14.58 26.21
N GLN A 71 -17.65 -15.22 25.09
CA GLN A 71 -18.90 -14.99 24.36
C GLN A 71 -20.06 -15.22 25.35
N ASN A 72 -20.38 -14.20 26.13
CA ASN A 72 -21.57 -14.17 26.95
C ASN A 72 -22.49 -13.19 26.24
N THR A 73 -23.60 -13.69 25.74
CA THR A 73 -24.66 -12.97 25.02
C THR A 73 -25.40 -11.93 25.87
N ASN A 74 -24.85 -11.57 27.03
CA ASN A 74 -25.35 -10.51 27.91
C ASN A 74 -24.28 -9.43 28.01
N HIS A 75 -24.53 -8.31 27.33
CA HIS A 75 -23.71 -7.10 27.25
C HIS A 75 -23.57 -6.36 28.60
N THR A 76 -22.98 -6.98 29.61
CA THR A 76 -22.46 -6.25 30.76
C THR A 76 -20.95 -6.10 30.58
N PHE A 77 -20.55 -4.97 30.02
CA PHE A 77 -19.16 -4.50 30.09
C PHE A 77 -18.83 -4.25 31.57
N ILE A 78 -18.26 -5.26 32.23
CA ILE A 78 -17.81 -5.17 33.62
C ILE A 78 -16.80 -4.03 33.71
N ASN A 79 -17.00 -3.12 34.67
CA ASN A 79 -16.12 -1.98 35.01
C ASN A 79 -14.62 -2.29 34.78
N ARG A 80 -14.08 -1.84 33.64
CA ARG A 80 -12.68 -2.08 33.22
C ARG A 80 -11.68 -1.07 33.78
N HIS A 81 -12.05 -0.27 34.77
CA HIS A 81 -11.17 0.74 35.38
C HIS A 81 -9.92 0.17 36.09
N GLU A 82 -9.76 -1.15 36.16
CA GLU A 82 -8.59 -1.79 36.79
C GLU A 82 -7.48 -2.21 35.83
N TYR A 83 -7.66 -2.10 34.51
CA TYR A 83 -6.59 -2.50 33.57
C TYR A 83 -5.61 -1.35 33.35
N PRO A 84 -4.29 -1.62 33.40
CA PRO A 84 -3.30 -0.61 33.06
C PRO A 84 -3.56 -0.13 31.63
N ILE A 85 -3.60 1.20 31.46
CA ILE A 85 -3.67 1.86 30.15
C ILE A 85 -2.61 1.22 29.26
N CYS A 86 -3.03 0.73 28.08
CA CYS A 86 -2.10 0.16 27.11
C CYS A 86 -0.89 1.08 26.92
N LYS A 87 0.31 0.50 27.01
CA LYS A 87 1.57 1.15 26.64
C LYS A 87 2.20 0.32 25.53
N PHE A 88 2.38 0.94 24.37
CA PHE A 88 3.20 0.33 23.33
C PHE A 88 4.67 0.40 23.75
N GLU A 89 5.41 -0.67 23.47
CA GLU A 89 6.84 -0.72 23.73
C GLU A 89 7.58 0.29 22.84
N LYS A 90 8.54 1.04 23.41
CA LYS A 90 9.29 2.08 22.69
C LYS A 90 9.97 1.55 21.42
N ASP A 91 10.50 0.34 21.49
CA ASP A 91 11.22 -0.32 20.40
C ASP A 91 10.35 -1.37 19.67
N GLY A 92 9.07 -1.46 20.02
CA GLY A 92 8.12 -2.40 19.42
C GLY A 92 7.62 -1.97 18.04
N PRO A 93 6.58 -2.66 17.53
CA PRO A 93 5.91 -2.28 16.29
C PRO A 93 5.28 -0.89 16.40
N ILE A 94 5.33 -0.12 15.31
CA ILE A 94 4.64 1.17 15.26
C ILE A 94 3.14 0.94 15.12
N PRO A 95 2.30 1.52 16.00
CA PRO A 95 0.86 1.47 15.85
C PRO A 95 0.41 2.34 14.66
N VAL A 96 -0.22 1.72 13.66
CA VAL A 96 -0.67 2.38 12.44
C VAL A 96 -2.16 2.10 12.19
N ILE A 97 -2.92 3.14 11.85
CA ILE A 97 -4.24 2.99 11.24
C ILE A 97 -4.12 3.40 9.78
N PHE A 98 -4.46 2.47 8.88
CA PHE A 98 -4.44 2.71 7.46
C PHE A 98 -5.86 3.00 6.97
N ILE A 99 -6.19 4.28 6.84
CA ILE A 99 -7.51 4.73 6.36
C ILE A 99 -7.50 4.71 4.84
N ILE A 100 -8.38 3.90 4.25
CA ILE A 100 -8.34 3.64 2.82
C ILE A 100 -9.69 3.15 2.30
N ASN A 101 -10.08 3.61 1.11
CA ASN A 101 -11.28 3.11 0.45
C ASN A 101 -11.06 1.72 -0.18
N GLY A 102 -12.14 0.95 -0.29
CA GLY A 102 -12.11 -0.34 -1.00
C GLY A 102 -11.63 -0.19 -2.44
N ARG A 103 -10.82 -1.16 -2.90
CA ARG A 103 -10.22 -1.20 -4.26
C ARG A 103 -9.12 -0.16 -4.54
N SER A 104 -8.59 0.50 -3.51
CA SER A 104 -7.53 1.50 -3.64
C SER A 104 -6.10 0.92 -3.58
N GLY A 105 -5.92 -0.41 -3.64
CA GLY A 105 -4.60 -1.03 -3.56
C GLY A 105 -4.04 -1.17 -2.13
N SER A 106 -4.91 -1.20 -1.11
CA SER A 106 -4.53 -1.25 0.30
C SER A 106 -3.61 -2.41 0.67
N ASP A 107 -3.90 -3.62 0.19
CA ASP A 107 -3.15 -4.81 0.58
C ASP A 107 -1.74 -4.83 -0.03
N ALA A 108 -1.63 -4.44 -1.29
CA ALA A 108 -0.33 -4.29 -1.95
C ALA A 108 0.50 -3.17 -1.28
N THR A 109 -0.13 -2.04 -0.97
CA THR A 109 0.54 -0.90 -0.31
C THR A 109 1.05 -1.28 1.07
N TRP A 110 0.21 -1.93 1.89
CA TRP A 110 0.61 -2.36 3.23
C TRP A 110 1.71 -3.44 3.21
N ALA A 111 1.60 -4.43 2.31
CA ALA A 111 2.62 -5.46 2.15
C ALA A 111 3.99 -4.85 1.77
N THR A 112 3.98 -3.89 0.84
CA THR A 112 5.17 -3.13 0.43
C THR A 112 5.73 -2.33 1.59
N LEU A 113 4.89 -1.52 2.25
CA LEU A 113 5.26 -0.65 3.36
C LEU A 113 5.89 -1.44 4.52
N SER A 114 5.26 -2.53 4.94
CA SER A 114 5.76 -3.35 6.05
C SER A 114 7.06 -4.08 5.69
N THR A 115 7.15 -4.62 4.48
CA THR A 115 8.39 -5.27 3.99
C THR A 115 9.57 -4.30 4.00
N LEU A 116 9.38 -3.10 3.45
CA LEU A 116 10.41 -2.05 3.45
C LEU A 116 10.72 -1.52 4.86
N ALA A 117 9.75 -1.54 5.78
CA ALA A 117 9.94 -1.15 7.17
C ALA A 117 10.74 -2.18 8.01
N GLY A 118 11.03 -3.36 7.47
CA GLY A 118 11.87 -4.38 8.11
C GLY A 118 11.26 -5.78 8.15
N GLY A 119 10.01 -5.97 7.72
CA GLY A 119 9.37 -7.27 7.71
C GLY A 119 7.85 -7.23 7.51
N LYS A 120 7.31 -8.29 6.89
CA LYS A 120 5.87 -8.39 6.61
C LYS A 120 5.06 -8.31 7.90
N SER A 121 4.14 -7.35 7.95
CA SER A 121 3.23 -7.15 9.07
C SER A 121 1.81 -7.56 8.63
N PRO A 122 1.07 -8.33 9.43
CA PRO A 122 -0.32 -8.63 9.11
C PRO A 122 -1.18 -7.36 9.18
N ILE A 123 -2.28 -7.34 8.44
CA ILE A 123 -3.30 -6.29 8.51
C ILE A 123 -4.68 -6.86 8.24
N GLY A 124 -5.70 -6.35 8.93
CA GLY A 124 -7.10 -6.75 8.77
C GLY A 124 -8.05 -5.55 8.68
N GLU A 125 -9.27 -5.81 8.22
CA GLU A 125 -10.37 -4.82 8.13
C GLU A 125 -11.26 -4.92 9.36
N HIS A 126 -10.71 -4.62 10.53
CA HIS A 126 -11.35 -4.93 11.82
C HIS A 126 -12.58 -4.08 12.13
N THR A 127 -12.73 -2.92 11.50
CA THR A 127 -13.93 -2.09 11.60
C THR A 127 -15.01 -2.50 10.60
N GLY A 128 -14.77 -3.46 9.72
CA GLY A 128 -15.70 -3.90 8.67
C GLY A 128 -15.19 -3.65 7.25
N GLU A 129 -15.44 -4.61 6.35
CA GLU A 129 -14.94 -4.60 4.97
C GLU A 129 -15.78 -3.77 3.98
N ASN A 130 -17.01 -3.46 4.38
CA ASN A 130 -18.01 -2.73 3.59
C ASN A 130 -18.92 -1.91 4.53
N LYS A 131 -19.76 -1.03 3.95
CA LYS A 131 -20.65 -0.12 4.68
C LYS A 131 -21.51 -0.85 5.70
N VAL A 132 -22.14 -1.96 5.31
CA VAL A 132 -23.05 -2.74 6.19
C VAL A 132 -22.29 -3.28 7.39
N LYS A 133 -21.12 -3.89 7.18
CA LYS A 133 -20.28 -4.44 8.26
C LYS A 133 -19.69 -3.35 9.16
N ALA A 134 -19.37 -2.19 8.60
CA ALA A 134 -18.93 -1.05 9.39
C ALA A 134 -20.03 -0.50 10.30
N MET A 135 -21.26 -0.37 9.77
CA MET A 135 -22.43 0.01 10.55
C MET A 135 -22.76 -1.01 11.63
N GLU A 136 -22.72 -2.31 11.32
CA GLU A 136 -22.95 -3.39 12.29
C GLU A 136 -21.92 -3.35 13.42
N PHE A 137 -20.64 -3.17 13.08
CA PHE A 137 -19.57 -3.12 14.07
C PHE A 137 -19.67 -1.87 14.96
N LEU A 138 -19.64 -0.67 14.35
CA LEU A 138 -19.57 0.60 15.07
C LEU A 138 -20.92 1.00 15.70
N GLY A 139 -22.04 0.58 15.11
CA GLY A 139 -23.39 0.93 15.58
C GLY A 139 -23.80 0.22 16.86
N THR A 140 -23.07 -0.84 17.26
CA THR A 140 -23.29 -1.55 18.53
C THR A 140 -22.49 -0.96 19.69
N MET A 141 -21.69 0.08 19.43
CA MET A 141 -20.77 0.67 20.40
C MET A 141 -21.12 2.12 20.69
N THR A 142 -20.98 2.50 21.96
CA THR A 142 -21.00 3.88 22.42
C THR A 142 -19.73 4.62 22.03
N GLU A 143 -19.75 5.95 22.15
CA GLU A 143 -18.54 6.77 21.97
C GLU A 143 -17.40 6.34 22.89
N GLN A 144 -17.70 6.06 24.16
CA GLN A 144 -16.69 5.67 25.13
C GLN A 144 -16.08 4.30 24.80
N GLU A 145 -16.88 3.34 24.33
CA GLU A 145 -16.38 2.04 23.87
C GLU A 145 -15.51 2.19 22.63
N GLY A 146 -15.87 3.03 21.67
CA GLY A 146 -15.04 3.35 20.51
C GLY A 146 -13.70 3.97 20.90
N ASN A 147 -13.72 4.91 21.84
CA ASN A 147 -12.53 5.55 22.40
C ASN A 147 -11.54 4.53 22.97
N TRP A 148 -12.02 3.55 23.73
CA TRP A 148 -11.15 2.54 24.31
C TRP A 148 -10.70 1.48 23.30
N TRP A 149 -11.64 1.04 22.45
CA TRP A 149 -11.41 -0.05 21.52
C TRP A 149 -10.20 0.17 20.63
N VAL A 150 -10.03 1.37 20.05
CA VAL A 150 -8.94 1.63 19.10
C VAL A 150 -7.56 1.42 19.75
N THR A 151 -7.38 1.88 20.99
CA THR A 151 -6.11 1.69 21.69
C THR A 151 -5.92 0.26 22.19
N GLU A 152 -6.95 -0.36 22.77
CA GLU A 152 -6.85 -1.75 23.24
C GLU A 152 -6.55 -2.70 22.07
N HIS A 153 -7.23 -2.50 20.95
CA HIS A 153 -7.10 -3.33 19.76
C HIS A 153 -5.69 -3.23 19.17
N LEU A 154 -5.19 -2.01 18.94
CA LEU A 154 -3.81 -1.81 18.45
C LEU A 154 -2.78 -2.36 19.43
N CYS A 155 -3.00 -2.24 20.75
CA CYS A 155 -2.12 -2.80 21.75
C CYS A 155 -1.99 -4.31 21.65
N GLN A 156 -3.14 -4.99 21.62
CA GLN A 156 -3.22 -6.44 21.52
C GLN A 156 -2.56 -6.90 20.22
N PHE A 157 -2.82 -6.18 19.12
CA PHE A 157 -2.22 -6.49 17.84
C PHE A 157 -0.69 -6.31 17.86
N ALA A 158 -0.20 -5.20 18.43
CA ALA A 158 1.23 -4.95 18.57
C ALA A 158 1.93 -5.99 19.46
N HIS A 159 1.27 -6.44 20.52
CA HIS A 159 1.81 -7.49 21.38
C HIS A 159 1.84 -8.87 20.69
N GLN A 160 0.78 -9.22 19.95
CA GLN A 160 0.72 -10.47 19.16
C GLN A 160 1.74 -10.49 18.01
N HIS A 161 2.18 -9.32 17.56
CA HIS A 161 3.06 -9.13 16.41
C HIS A 161 4.26 -8.27 16.76
N CYS A 162 4.79 -8.44 17.96
CA CYS A 162 5.85 -7.61 18.51
C CYS A 162 7.19 -7.77 17.80
N ASP A 163 7.35 -8.85 17.01
CA ASP A 163 8.48 -9.08 16.11
C ASP A 163 8.35 -8.33 14.77
N LYS A 164 7.26 -7.59 14.55
CA LYS A 164 6.96 -6.90 13.30
C LYS A 164 7.30 -5.41 13.36
N PRO A 165 7.61 -4.76 12.23
CA PRO A 165 7.89 -3.33 12.23
C PRO A 165 6.64 -2.48 12.45
N LEU A 166 5.47 -2.95 12.00
CA LEU A 166 4.21 -2.23 12.06
C LEU A 166 3.14 -3.12 12.71
N ALA A 167 2.23 -2.51 13.46
CA ALA A 167 1.05 -3.15 14.02
C ALA A 167 -0.15 -2.27 13.72
N GLY A 168 -1.14 -2.79 12.99
CA GLY A 168 -2.19 -1.93 12.48
C GLY A 168 -3.33 -2.62 11.82
N PHE A 169 -4.31 -1.81 11.43
CA PHE A 169 -5.50 -2.27 10.74
C PHE A 169 -5.95 -1.29 9.67
N LYS A 170 -6.69 -1.81 8.68
CA LYS A 170 -7.37 -1.03 7.65
C LYS A 170 -8.67 -0.49 8.21
N TRP A 171 -8.89 0.81 8.09
CA TRP A 171 -10.19 1.43 8.36
C TRP A 171 -10.76 1.96 7.05
N LYS A 172 -11.82 1.31 6.55
CA LYS A 172 -12.56 1.79 5.38
C LYS A 172 -13.61 2.81 5.83
N PRO A 173 -13.46 4.09 5.50
CA PRO A 173 -14.41 5.09 5.93
C PRO A 173 -15.66 5.04 5.04
N PHE A 174 -16.84 5.06 5.66
CA PHE A 174 -18.13 5.30 5.01
C PHE A 174 -18.84 6.38 5.81
N ARG A 175 -19.42 7.39 5.15
CA ARG A 175 -19.98 8.59 5.82
C ARG A 175 -20.90 8.22 6.98
N ASP A 176 -21.90 7.37 6.73
CA ASP A 176 -22.84 6.91 7.77
C ASP A 176 -22.17 6.26 8.98
N SER A 177 -21.10 5.49 8.76
CA SER A 177 -20.38 4.80 9.85
C SER A 177 -19.36 5.68 10.54
N TRP A 178 -18.84 6.68 9.83
CA TRP A 178 -17.85 7.64 10.32
C TRP A 178 -18.46 8.60 11.34
N GLU A 179 -19.75 8.91 11.17
CA GLU A 179 -20.52 9.80 12.05
C GLU A 179 -21.09 9.09 13.29
N LEU A 180 -20.99 7.76 13.37
CA LEU A 180 -21.47 7.03 14.54
C LEU A 180 -20.67 7.40 15.80
N PRO A 181 -21.32 7.41 16.99
CA PRO A 181 -20.66 7.76 18.24
C PRO A 181 -19.34 7.01 18.47
N ALA A 182 -19.29 5.71 18.18
CA ALA A 182 -18.08 4.91 18.32
C ALA A 182 -16.92 5.41 17.46
N ALA A 183 -17.15 5.72 16.18
CA ALA A 183 -16.13 6.27 15.29
C ALA A 183 -15.62 7.62 15.79
N GLN A 184 -16.53 8.49 16.24
CA GLN A 184 -16.19 9.78 16.85
C GLN A 184 -15.34 9.59 18.12
N GLY A 185 -15.66 8.58 18.94
CA GLY A 185 -14.88 8.18 20.10
C GLY A 185 -13.47 7.73 19.75
N MET A 186 -13.33 6.93 18.68
CA MET A 186 -12.03 6.52 18.14
C MET A 186 -11.21 7.74 17.70
N LEU A 187 -11.80 8.67 16.92
CA LEU A 187 -11.12 9.89 16.47
C LEU A 187 -10.64 10.76 17.63
N LYS A 188 -11.49 10.98 18.64
CA LYS A 188 -11.12 11.67 19.89
C LYS A 188 -9.94 10.99 20.58
N LYS A 189 -9.93 9.64 20.63
CA LYS A 189 -8.80 8.90 21.19
C LYS A 189 -7.51 9.11 20.42
N LEU A 190 -7.57 9.10 19.08
CA LEU A 190 -6.39 9.31 18.24
C LEU A 190 -5.77 10.69 18.43
N ARG A 191 -6.60 11.71 18.63
CA ARG A 191 -6.14 13.05 19.04
C ARG A 191 -5.40 13.01 20.36
N ASP A 192 -5.98 12.37 21.38
CA ASP A 192 -5.51 12.45 22.76
C ASP A 192 -4.33 11.51 23.06
N PHE A 193 -4.14 10.44 22.28
CA PHE A 193 -3.10 9.44 22.53
C PHE A 193 -1.72 9.88 21.97
N LYS A 194 -0.81 10.30 22.86
CA LYS A 194 0.48 10.91 22.45
C LYS A 194 1.70 10.01 22.52
N GLU A 195 1.72 8.97 23.36
CA GLU A 195 2.95 8.22 23.65
C GLU A 195 2.81 6.68 23.67
N PRO A 196 3.45 5.98 22.71
CA PRO A 196 3.82 6.50 21.39
C PRO A 196 2.59 6.89 20.58
N ARG A 197 2.75 7.90 19.72
CA ARG A 197 1.65 8.39 18.89
C ARG A 197 1.19 7.31 17.89
N ILE A 198 -0.12 7.08 17.81
CA ILE A 198 -0.71 6.25 16.75
C ILE A 198 -0.57 7.00 15.44
N LYS A 199 0.03 6.37 14.43
CA LYS A 199 0.24 6.95 13.11
C LYS A 199 -0.97 6.68 12.22
N VAL A 200 -1.46 7.72 11.55
CA VAL A 200 -2.58 7.58 10.61
C VAL A 200 -2.09 7.86 9.20
N ILE A 201 -2.29 6.90 8.30
CA ILE A 201 -2.06 7.07 6.87
C ILE A 201 -3.42 7.10 6.21
N PHE A 202 -3.74 8.20 5.52
CA PHE A 202 -4.95 8.32 4.70
C PHE A 202 -4.58 8.22 3.23
N MET A 203 -5.05 7.18 2.55
CA MET A 203 -4.74 6.95 1.14
C MET A 203 -6.00 6.92 0.29
N THR A 204 -5.97 7.71 -0.77
CA THR A 204 -7.00 7.74 -1.81
C THR A 204 -6.47 7.13 -3.11
N ARG A 205 -7.36 7.01 -4.09
CA ARG A 205 -7.05 6.57 -5.46
C ARG A 205 -7.99 7.32 -6.38
N ASN A 206 -7.59 7.54 -7.63
CA ASN A 206 -8.43 8.07 -8.69
C ASN A 206 -9.85 7.40 -8.65
N PRO A 207 -10.92 8.18 -8.43
CA PRO A 207 -12.29 7.64 -8.33
C PRO A 207 -12.76 6.84 -9.55
N LEU A 208 -12.38 7.25 -10.77
CA LEU A 208 -12.74 6.53 -11.99
C LEU A 208 -12.12 5.14 -11.99
N ASP A 209 -10.84 5.05 -11.65
CA ASP A 209 -10.10 3.80 -11.46
C ASP A 209 -10.75 2.86 -10.42
N VAL A 210 -11.24 3.45 -9.32
CA VAL A 210 -12.00 2.71 -8.30
C VAL A 210 -13.30 2.16 -8.87
N GLN A 211 -14.05 2.94 -9.66
CA GLN A 211 -15.29 2.47 -10.29
C GLN A 211 -15.03 1.40 -11.34
N ILE A 212 -14.02 1.55 -12.19
CA ILE A 212 -13.56 0.52 -13.13
C ILE A 212 -13.24 -0.77 -12.37
N SER A 213 -12.49 -0.69 -11.27
CA SER A 213 -12.17 -1.87 -10.47
C SER A 213 -13.39 -2.48 -9.76
N LYS A 214 -14.35 -1.68 -9.30
CA LYS A 214 -15.60 -2.18 -8.69
C LYS A 214 -16.44 -2.90 -9.76
N TYR A 215 -16.56 -2.31 -10.95
CA TYR A 215 -17.28 -2.89 -12.07
C TYR A 215 -16.68 -4.24 -12.46
N LYS A 216 -15.34 -4.30 -12.62
CA LYS A 216 -14.60 -5.55 -12.88
C LYS A 216 -14.95 -6.64 -11.86
N HIS A 217 -14.92 -6.30 -10.57
CA HIS A 217 -15.15 -7.26 -9.50
C HIS A 217 -16.61 -7.75 -9.43
N ARG A 218 -17.59 -6.90 -9.73
CA ARG A 218 -19.01 -7.30 -9.75
C ARG A 218 -19.35 -8.18 -10.96
N HIS A 219 -18.70 -7.95 -12.10
CA HIS A 219 -19.02 -8.62 -13.37
C HIS A 219 -18.09 -9.77 -13.71
N SER A 220 -17.00 -9.97 -12.97
CA SER A 220 -16.16 -11.14 -13.11
C SER A 220 -16.94 -12.39 -12.68
N LYS A 221 -17.35 -13.21 -13.64
CA LYS A 221 -17.97 -14.53 -13.39
C LYS A 221 -17.02 -15.55 -12.76
N MET A 222 -15.74 -15.22 -12.66
CA MET A 222 -14.71 -16.08 -12.12
C MET A 222 -14.51 -15.79 -10.63
N SER A 223 -14.60 -16.83 -9.80
CA SER A 223 -14.14 -16.81 -8.40
C SER A 223 -12.61 -16.87 -8.34
N LEU A 224 -11.94 -15.95 -9.04
CA LEU A 224 -10.50 -15.80 -8.92
C LEU A 224 -10.18 -15.02 -7.65
N ASP A 225 -9.03 -15.36 -7.06
CA ASP A 225 -8.45 -14.52 -6.02
C ASP A 225 -8.28 -13.09 -6.58
N ALA A 226 -8.66 -12.10 -5.77
CA ALA A 226 -8.56 -10.70 -6.15
C ALA A 226 -7.10 -10.24 -6.26
N HIS A 227 -6.16 -11.03 -5.73
CA HIS A 227 -4.74 -10.75 -5.72
C HIS A 227 -3.94 -11.86 -6.39
N CYS A 228 -2.96 -11.47 -7.21
CA CYS A 228 -2.00 -12.39 -7.81
C CYS A 228 -0.65 -12.22 -7.12
N ARG A 229 0.09 -13.33 -6.93
CA ARG A 229 1.50 -13.25 -6.53
C ARG A 229 2.34 -12.72 -7.69
N THR A 230 3.48 -12.09 -7.39
CA THR A 230 4.38 -11.53 -8.42
C THR A 230 4.92 -12.55 -9.42
N ASN A 231 4.99 -13.82 -9.04
CA ASN A 231 5.43 -14.92 -9.90
C ASN A 231 4.28 -15.71 -10.55
N ASP A 232 3.01 -15.37 -10.30
CA ASP A 232 1.87 -16.06 -10.89
C ASP A 232 1.44 -15.37 -12.19
N VAL A 233 2.22 -15.60 -13.24
CA VAL A 233 2.02 -15.00 -14.58
C VAL A 233 0.61 -15.29 -15.11
N LYS A 234 0.11 -16.51 -14.91
CA LYS A 234 -1.22 -16.91 -15.40
C LYS A 234 -2.33 -16.15 -14.69
N CYS A 235 -2.24 -15.98 -13.37
CA CYS A 235 -3.18 -15.15 -12.63
C CYS A 235 -3.15 -13.71 -13.14
N ILE A 236 -1.96 -13.14 -13.31
CA ILE A 236 -1.78 -11.75 -13.77
C ILE A 236 -2.41 -11.55 -15.16
N GLU A 237 -2.11 -12.43 -16.12
CA GLU A 237 -2.66 -12.37 -17.47
C GLU A 237 -4.18 -12.50 -17.48
N ASN A 238 -4.74 -13.44 -16.69
CA ASN A 238 -6.19 -13.60 -16.57
C ASN A 238 -6.84 -12.34 -15.99
N MET A 239 -6.27 -11.77 -14.93
CA MET A 239 -6.80 -10.56 -14.29
C MET A 239 -6.70 -9.33 -15.20
N LYS A 240 -5.63 -9.22 -16.00
CA LYS A 240 -5.50 -8.18 -17.03
C LYS A 240 -6.54 -8.35 -18.13
N LYS A 241 -6.67 -9.56 -18.68
CA LYS A 241 -7.67 -9.88 -19.71
C LYS A 241 -9.10 -9.56 -19.25
N MET A 242 -9.44 -9.89 -18.00
CA MET A 242 -10.75 -9.54 -17.42
C MET A 242 -10.94 -8.05 -17.20
N GLY A 243 -9.85 -7.31 -16.97
CA GLY A 243 -9.87 -5.86 -16.81
C GLY A 243 -9.83 -5.08 -18.12
N SER A 244 -9.89 -5.75 -19.28
CA SER A 244 -9.84 -5.12 -20.60
C SER A 244 -11.19 -5.19 -21.31
N GLY A 245 -11.50 -4.16 -22.10
CA GLY A 245 -12.71 -4.12 -22.93
C GLY A 245 -14.02 -4.17 -22.12
N MET A 246 -14.03 -3.65 -20.90
CA MET A 246 -15.23 -3.58 -20.07
C MET A 246 -16.13 -2.43 -20.52
N HIS A 247 -17.45 -2.59 -20.43
CA HIS A 247 -18.39 -1.51 -20.71
C HIS A 247 -18.84 -0.88 -19.39
N LEU A 248 -18.27 0.27 -19.02
CA LEU A 248 -18.60 0.95 -17.76
C LEU A 248 -19.88 1.78 -17.96
N PRO A 249 -20.96 1.56 -17.18
CA PRO A 249 -22.17 2.37 -17.27
C PRO A 249 -21.88 3.85 -16.99
N THR A 250 -22.48 4.73 -17.79
CA THR A 250 -22.25 6.18 -17.79
C THR A 250 -23.37 6.97 -17.13
N ASP A 251 -24.59 6.43 -17.06
CA ASP A 251 -25.81 7.12 -16.58
C ASP A 251 -25.64 7.80 -15.20
N GLU A 252 -24.98 7.14 -14.25
CA GLU A 252 -24.75 7.63 -12.88
C GLU A 252 -23.27 7.88 -12.58
N LEU A 253 -22.41 7.89 -13.62
CA LEU A 253 -20.96 7.93 -13.42
C LEU A 253 -20.53 9.27 -12.81
N LEU A 254 -21.05 10.40 -13.29
CA LEU A 254 -20.71 11.73 -12.74
C LEU A 254 -21.09 11.84 -11.26
N ASP A 255 -22.35 11.54 -10.90
CA ASP A 255 -22.83 11.56 -9.51
C ASP A 255 -21.96 10.67 -8.60
N THR A 256 -21.56 9.50 -9.12
CA THR A 256 -20.69 8.56 -8.39
C THR A 256 -19.27 9.10 -8.19
N LEU A 257 -18.74 9.87 -9.14
CA LEU A 257 -17.42 10.50 -9.02
C LEU A 257 -17.47 11.68 -8.05
N GLU A 258 -18.52 12.50 -8.13
CA GLU A 258 -18.81 13.59 -7.19
C GLU A 258 -18.89 13.09 -5.76
N GLU A 259 -19.72 12.06 -5.51
CA GLU A 259 -19.85 11.45 -4.18
C GLU A 259 -18.51 10.91 -3.65
N ALA A 260 -17.64 10.41 -4.53
CA ALA A 260 -16.33 9.91 -4.13
C ALA A 260 -15.40 11.03 -3.67
N TYR A 261 -15.34 12.15 -4.40
CA TYR A 261 -14.57 13.33 -4.02
C TYR A 261 -15.11 13.96 -2.74
N ASP A 262 -16.42 14.16 -2.65
CA ASP A 262 -17.09 14.68 -1.46
C ASP A 262 -16.78 13.85 -0.21
N ASN A 263 -16.76 12.52 -0.35
CA ASN A 263 -16.39 11.64 0.74
C ASN A 263 -14.90 11.77 1.10
N PHE A 264 -14.00 11.84 0.12
CA PHE A 264 -12.57 12.02 0.38
C PHE A 264 -12.28 13.32 1.12
N ASP A 265 -12.84 14.43 0.66
CA ASP A 265 -12.65 15.74 1.27
C ASP A 265 -13.30 15.83 2.64
N TYR A 266 -14.47 15.20 2.82
CA TYR A 266 -15.10 15.07 4.12
C TYR A 266 -14.20 14.32 5.13
N PHE A 267 -13.68 13.13 4.78
CA PHE A 267 -12.83 12.37 5.71
C PHE A 267 -11.51 13.10 6.00
N LYS A 268 -10.89 13.70 4.98
CA LYS A 268 -9.67 14.51 5.13
C LYS A 268 -9.89 15.70 6.05
N SER A 269 -11.02 16.40 5.89
CA SER A 269 -11.38 17.55 6.72
C SER A 269 -11.67 17.11 8.15
N SER A 270 -12.36 15.99 8.35
CA SER A 270 -12.61 15.41 9.66
C SER A 270 -11.30 15.07 10.39
N LEU A 271 -10.32 14.44 9.74
CA LEU A 271 -9.01 14.17 10.35
C LEU A 271 -8.29 15.45 10.81
N LYS A 272 -8.42 16.55 10.04
CA LYS A 272 -7.87 17.86 10.41
C LYS A 272 -8.62 18.49 11.57
N GLU A 273 -9.96 18.46 11.55
CA GLU A 273 -10.83 19.00 12.60
C GLU A 273 -10.56 18.33 13.95
N PHE A 274 -10.34 17.01 13.96
CA PHE A 274 -9.96 16.26 15.15
C PHE A 274 -8.48 16.43 15.54
N GLU A 275 -7.70 17.25 14.83
CA GLU A 275 -6.26 17.45 15.07
C GLU A 275 -5.46 16.14 15.09
N ILE A 276 -5.88 15.18 14.26
CA ILE A 276 -5.21 13.89 14.13
C ILE A 276 -3.99 14.10 13.25
N ASP A 277 -2.82 13.69 13.74
CA ASP A 277 -1.58 13.72 12.95
C ASP A 277 -1.59 12.56 11.97
N HIS A 278 -1.72 12.92 10.71
CA HIS A 278 -1.85 12.00 9.61
C HIS A 278 -1.04 12.45 8.42
N ILE A 279 -0.70 11.50 7.55
CA ILE A 279 -0.18 11.75 6.22
C ILE A 279 -1.24 11.36 5.18
N THR A 280 -1.44 12.20 4.16
CA THR A 280 -2.30 11.89 3.03
C THR A 280 -1.47 11.59 1.80
N THR A 281 -1.75 10.50 1.08
CA THR A 281 -1.12 10.12 -0.20
C THR A 281 -2.19 9.64 -1.18
N THR A 282 -1.86 9.58 -2.46
CA THR A 282 -2.68 8.88 -3.47
C THR A 282 -1.99 7.58 -3.91
N TYR A 283 -2.75 6.68 -4.53
CA TYR A 283 -2.19 5.50 -5.19
C TYR A 283 -1.27 5.91 -6.34
N GLU A 284 -1.66 6.95 -7.07
CA GLU A 284 -0.96 7.50 -8.22
C GLU A 284 0.40 8.08 -7.82
N ASP A 285 0.51 8.75 -6.67
CA ASP A 285 1.79 9.23 -6.15
C ASP A 285 2.73 8.07 -5.78
N LEU A 286 2.20 6.93 -5.33
CA LEU A 286 3.00 5.78 -4.90
C LEU A 286 3.45 4.89 -6.07
N TYR A 287 2.64 4.78 -7.11
CA TYR A 287 2.81 3.79 -8.17
C TYR A 287 2.92 4.39 -9.58
N GLY A 288 2.51 5.65 -9.78
CA GLY A 288 2.55 6.35 -11.06
C GLY A 288 3.81 7.19 -11.28
N ARG A 289 4.67 7.34 -10.26
CA ARG A 289 5.94 8.07 -10.33
C ARG A 289 7.12 7.16 -10.63
N ASP A 290 8.15 7.71 -11.26
CA ASP A 290 9.43 7.03 -11.54
C ASP A 290 10.41 7.08 -10.35
N ASP A 291 10.09 7.85 -9.32
CA ASP A 291 10.88 8.00 -8.09
C ASP A 291 10.15 7.43 -6.86
N ALA A 292 10.90 7.23 -5.77
CA ALA A 292 10.36 6.70 -4.52
C ALA A 292 10.20 7.78 -3.43
N GLU A 293 10.05 9.05 -3.82
CA GLU A 293 9.97 10.17 -2.86
C GLU A 293 8.75 10.05 -1.95
N GLU A 294 7.60 9.68 -2.51
CA GLU A 294 6.37 9.55 -1.75
C GLU A 294 6.47 8.44 -0.70
N TRP A 295 7.09 7.31 -1.05
CA TRP A 295 7.41 6.24 -0.10
C TRP A 295 8.33 6.73 1.03
N MET A 296 9.40 7.45 0.70
CA MET A 296 10.32 8.03 1.70
C MET A 296 9.61 9.03 2.62
N ARG A 297 8.67 9.81 2.09
CA ARG A 297 7.83 10.75 2.86
C ARG A 297 7.00 10.01 3.91
N ILE A 298 6.39 8.89 3.54
CA ILE A 298 5.65 8.02 4.47
C ILE A 298 6.58 7.43 5.54
N PHE A 299 7.75 6.90 5.16
CA PHE A 299 8.69 6.35 6.14
C PHE A 299 9.22 7.41 7.12
N LYS A 300 9.43 8.64 6.64
CA LYS A 300 9.79 9.78 7.50
C LYS A 300 8.67 10.10 8.49
N PHE A 301 7.41 10.08 8.05
CA PHE A 301 6.25 10.27 8.94
C PHE A 301 6.11 9.16 9.98
N LEU A 302 6.31 7.91 9.58
CA LEU A 302 6.26 6.75 10.46
C LEU A 302 7.43 6.74 11.45
N GLY A 303 8.61 7.19 11.05
CA GLY A 303 9.84 7.04 11.84
C GLY A 303 10.42 5.62 11.81
N ARG A 304 10.06 4.82 10.78
CA ARG A 304 10.54 3.46 10.55
C ARG A 304 10.61 3.21 9.05
N GLY A 305 11.65 2.51 8.60
CA GLY A 305 11.88 2.22 7.18
C GLY A 305 12.87 3.20 6.53
N PRO A 306 13.12 3.06 5.22
CA PRO A 306 14.10 3.84 4.49
C PRO A 306 13.60 5.27 4.21
N THR A 307 14.26 6.27 4.79
CA THR A 307 13.94 7.70 4.58
C THR A 307 14.82 8.36 3.52
N GLU A 308 15.86 7.68 3.04
CA GLU A 308 16.84 8.16 2.07
C GLU A 308 17.31 7.01 1.18
N ASN A 309 17.75 7.34 -0.05
CA ASN A 309 18.32 6.40 -1.02
C ASN A 309 17.39 5.21 -1.36
N LEU A 310 16.08 5.35 -1.16
CA LEU A 310 15.09 4.39 -1.65
C LEU A 310 14.89 4.63 -3.15
N THR A 311 14.90 3.57 -3.94
CA THR A 311 14.59 3.63 -5.38
C THR A 311 13.30 2.88 -5.68
N MET A 312 12.65 3.19 -6.81
CA MET A 312 11.48 2.42 -7.25
C MET A 312 11.82 0.95 -7.54
N THR A 313 13.06 0.64 -7.92
CA THR A 313 13.52 -0.76 -8.01
C THR A 313 13.44 -1.47 -6.65
N ASN A 314 13.80 -0.80 -5.55
CA ASN A 314 13.65 -1.38 -4.21
C ASN A 314 12.18 -1.58 -3.84
N VAL A 315 11.32 -0.60 -4.18
CA VAL A 315 9.87 -0.67 -3.95
C VAL A 315 9.27 -1.85 -4.70
N VAL A 316 9.50 -1.96 -6.01
CA VAL A 316 9.00 -3.06 -6.84
C VAL A 316 9.51 -4.43 -6.36
N ASN A 317 10.78 -4.51 -5.95
CA ASN A 317 11.35 -5.75 -5.41
C ASN A 317 10.74 -6.17 -4.05
N SER A 318 10.03 -5.26 -3.36
CA SER A 318 9.31 -5.57 -2.12
C SER A 318 7.86 -6.01 -2.35
N PHE A 319 7.38 -6.02 -3.60
CA PHE A 319 6.03 -6.45 -3.92
C PHE A 319 5.89 -7.97 -3.74
N ASP A 320 4.97 -8.36 -2.86
CA ASP A 320 4.48 -9.74 -2.79
C ASP A 320 3.30 -10.00 -3.73
N LEU A 321 2.56 -8.93 -4.05
CA LEU A 321 1.38 -8.96 -4.88
C LEU A 321 1.67 -8.22 -6.19
N ALA A 322 1.33 -8.83 -7.31
CA ALA A 322 1.44 -8.20 -8.61
C ALA A 322 0.34 -7.16 -8.82
N PRO A 323 0.63 -6.04 -9.52
CA PRO A 323 -0.40 -5.20 -10.08
C PRO A 323 -1.17 -5.97 -11.15
N THR A 324 -2.49 -6.00 -11.00
CA THR A 324 -3.42 -6.71 -11.89
C THR A 324 -4.36 -5.77 -12.65
N PHE A 325 -4.04 -4.48 -12.67
CA PHE A 325 -4.76 -3.47 -13.44
C PHE A 325 -4.08 -3.23 -14.79
N VAL A 326 -4.82 -2.57 -15.68
CA VAL A 326 -4.36 -2.14 -17.00
C VAL A 326 -4.22 -0.62 -16.92
N ASN A 327 -3.05 -0.09 -17.29
CA ASN A 327 -2.67 1.29 -16.99
C ASN A 327 -3.31 2.35 -17.90
N HIS A 328 -4.13 1.93 -18.88
CA HIS A 328 -4.75 2.85 -19.83
C HIS A 328 -6.25 2.61 -19.87
N HIS A 329 -7.02 3.68 -19.72
CA HIS A 329 -8.47 3.59 -19.75
C HIS A 329 -9.00 3.17 -21.11
N ASN A 330 -8.36 3.58 -22.20
CA ASN A 330 -8.73 3.17 -23.56
C ASN A 330 -8.55 1.66 -23.84
N VAL A 331 -7.73 0.96 -23.07
CA VAL A 331 -7.59 -0.51 -23.12
C VAL A 331 -8.56 -1.17 -22.15
N SER A 332 -8.77 -0.56 -20.98
CA SER A 332 -9.64 -1.09 -19.94
C SER A 332 -11.12 -1.03 -20.33
N LEU A 333 -11.53 0.01 -21.06
CA LEU A 333 -12.92 0.34 -21.37
C LEU A 333 -13.24 0.21 -22.85
N ALA A 334 -14.19 -0.66 -23.19
CA ALA A 334 -14.73 -0.78 -24.54
C ALA A 334 -15.54 0.46 -24.96
N ASN A 335 -16.14 1.18 -24.01
CA ASN A 335 -16.82 2.45 -24.23
C ASN A 335 -16.00 3.67 -23.75
N TYR A 336 -14.67 3.61 -23.86
CA TYR A 336 -13.80 4.71 -23.44
C TYR A 336 -14.18 6.06 -24.07
N ALA A 337 -14.57 6.09 -25.34
CA ALA A 337 -14.97 7.33 -26.00
C ALA A 337 -16.17 8.00 -25.31
N GLU A 338 -17.16 7.20 -24.91
CA GLU A 338 -18.35 7.68 -24.20
C GLU A 338 -18.00 8.21 -22.80
N VAL A 339 -17.19 7.47 -22.05
CA VAL A 339 -16.70 7.90 -20.72
C VAL A 339 -15.87 9.17 -20.84
N ARG A 340 -14.98 9.24 -21.82
CA ARG A 340 -14.15 10.42 -22.07
C ARG A 340 -15.02 11.63 -22.43
N ASP A 341 -15.97 11.48 -23.35
CA ASP A 341 -16.84 12.57 -23.80
C ASP A 341 -17.77 13.05 -22.66
N LEU A 342 -18.12 12.18 -21.71
CA LEU A 342 -18.84 12.55 -20.48
C LEU A 342 -17.99 13.39 -19.52
N LEU A 343 -16.68 13.11 -19.40
CA LEU A 343 -15.81 13.76 -18.42
C LEU A 343 -15.06 14.99 -18.96
N ILE A 344 -14.82 15.08 -20.26
CA ILE A 344 -14.16 16.26 -20.87
C ILE A 344 -14.98 17.52 -20.59
N GLY A 345 -14.29 18.59 -20.16
CA GLY A 345 -14.90 19.87 -19.82
C GLY A 345 -15.57 19.90 -18.45
N THR A 346 -15.49 18.82 -17.67
CA THR A 346 -15.89 18.78 -16.25
C THR A 346 -14.66 18.86 -15.35
N GLU A 347 -14.84 19.03 -14.04
CA GLU A 347 -13.75 18.96 -13.06
C GLU A 347 -13.10 17.56 -12.96
N TYR A 348 -13.76 16.53 -13.49
CA TYR A 348 -13.30 15.14 -13.47
C TYR A 348 -12.47 14.75 -14.70
N GLU A 349 -12.19 15.68 -15.62
CA GLU A 349 -11.38 15.41 -16.81
C GLU A 349 -9.98 14.86 -16.45
N GLU A 350 -9.39 15.34 -15.35
CA GLU A 350 -8.07 14.90 -14.86
C GLU A 350 -8.01 13.42 -14.48
N LEU A 351 -9.15 12.76 -14.32
CA LEU A 351 -9.21 11.34 -14.01
C LEU A 351 -8.81 10.46 -15.20
N LEU A 352 -8.88 10.97 -16.43
CA LEU A 352 -8.59 10.25 -17.66
C LEU A 352 -7.08 10.08 -17.88
N HIS A 353 -6.60 8.85 -18.12
CA HIS A 353 -5.19 8.57 -18.43
C HIS A 353 -4.94 7.31 -19.28
#